data_AF-A0A1M4TB87-F1
#
_entry.id   AF-A0A1M4TB87-F1
#
_cell.length_a   1.000
_cell.length_b   1.000
_cell.length_c   1.000
_cell.angle_alpha   90.00
_cell.angle_beta   90.00
_cell.angle_gamma   90.00
#
_symmetry.space_group_name_H-M   'P 1'
#
loop_
_entity.id
_entity.type
_entity.pdbx_description
1 polymer ?
#
loop_
_entity_poly.entity_id
_entity_poly.type
_entity_poly.pdbx_seq_one_letter_code
_entity_poly.pdbx_strand_id
1 'polypeptide(L)'
;MSRMTSKHSLAAVVSLAVLAGCGPLPGPDVTKLISPTHITATDMKPPADMPGVCWGHVPGPQITQIVTDIVVATPAQTGPNGEELSPAIYREVTRPQTFNEGDGRWFTRACDADMTPEFVMTLQRALSARGIYRGDINGVMDQRTLRAVHEYQTPQGLDSAILSQSAAQQLGLIAVELEKPATDDG
;
A
#
# COMPACT_ATOMS: atom_id res chain seq x y z
N MET A 1 -12.45 -71.13 -36.48
CA MET A 1 -12.06 -69.82 -37.04
C MET A 1 -13.15 -68.81 -36.69
N SER A 2 -12.78 -67.75 -35.99
CA SER A 2 -13.62 -66.72 -35.35
C SER A 2 -14.58 -65.99 -36.29
N ARG A 3 -15.73 -65.54 -35.73
CA ARG A 3 -16.28 -64.17 -35.83
C ARG A 3 -17.52 -64.08 -34.90
N MET A 4 -17.35 -63.53 -33.71
CA MET A 4 -17.54 -62.12 -33.32
C MET A 4 -18.98 -61.86 -32.85
N THR A 5 -19.13 -61.88 -31.53
CA THR A 5 -20.31 -61.45 -30.77
C THR A 5 -20.50 -59.94 -30.85
N SER A 6 -21.74 -59.47 -31.02
CA SER A 6 -22.13 -58.13 -30.57
C SER A 6 -23.57 -58.16 -30.07
N LYS A 7 -23.71 -58.16 -28.74
CA LYS A 7 -24.92 -57.77 -28.04
C LYS A 7 -24.68 -56.33 -27.56
N HIS A 8 -25.74 -55.53 -27.43
CA HIS A 8 -26.09 -54.77 -26.22
C HIS A 8 -27.09 -53.66 -26.57
N SER A 9 -28.37 -53.96 -26.37
CA SER A 9 -29.36 -52.95 -26.00
C SER A 9 -29.34 -52.86 -24.48
N LEU A 10 -29.15 -51.68 -23.89
CA LEU A 10 -29.78 -51.37 -22.60
C LEU A 10 -29.78 -49.86 -22.29
N ALA A 11 -30.97 -49.39 -21.97
CA ALA A 11 -31.33 -48.41 -20.94
C ALA A 11 -30.73 -46.99 -20.99
N ALA A 12 -31.59 -46.05 -21.39
CA ALA A 12 -31.45 -44.62 -21.09
C ALA A 12 -31.77 -44.38 -19.60
N VAL A 13 -30.79 -43.89 -18.84
CA VAL A 13 -30.95 -43.43 -17.46
C VAL A 13 -31.10 -41.91 -17.49
N VAL A 14 -32.25 -41.42 -17.04
CA VAL A 14 -32.52 -39.99 -16.82
C VAL A 14 -32.05 -39.65 -15.40
N SER A 15 -30.92 -38.94 -15.31
CA SER A 15 -30.36 -38.46 -14.04
C SER A 15 -30.93 -37.09 -13.71
N LEU A 16 -31.71 -37.01 -12.62
CA LEU A 16 -32.23 -35.77 -12.05
C LEU A 16 -31.18 -35.17 -11.09
N ALA A 17 -30.58 -34.04 -11.44
CA ALA A 17 -29.60 -33.34 -10.61
C ALA A 17 -30.31 -32.33 -9.68
N VAL A 18 -30.32 -32.58 -8.37
CA VAL A 18 -30.74 -31.62 -7.35
C VAL A 18 -29.51 -30.84 -6.90
N LEU A 19 -29.42 -29.57 -7.28
CA LEU A 19 -28.39 -28.64 -6.79
C LEU A 19 -28.80 -28.12 -5.40
N ALA A 20 -28.15 -28.65 -4.36
CA ALA A 20 -28.14 -28.03 -3.04
C ALA A 20 -27.15 -26.86 -3.04
N GLY A 21 -27.66 -25.62 -2.96
CA GLY A 21 -26.84 -24.42 -2.87
C GLY A 21 -26.30 -24.20 -1.45
N CYS A 22 -25.00 -23.92 -1.31
CA CYS A 22 -24.41 -23.41 -0.08
C CYS A 22 -24.77 -21.92 0.07
N GLY A 23 -25.57 -21.59 1.09
CA GLY A 23 -25.75 -20.20 1.54
C GLY A 23 -24.60 -19.75 2.44
N PRO A 24 -24.28 -18.44 2.50
CA PRO A 24 -23.28 -17.91 3.43
C PRO A 24 -23.77 -18.08 4.86
N LEU A 25 -22.97 -18.74 5.71
CA LEU A 25 -23.20 -18.75 7.15
C LEU A 25 -22.90 -17.36 7.73
N PRO A 26 -23.68 -16.85 8.69
CA PRO A 26 -23.34 -15.64 9.43
C PRO A 26 -22.10 -15.90 10.30
N GLY A 27 -20.93 -15.50 9.80
CA GLY A 27 -19.71 -15.41 10.59
C GLY A 27 -19.73 -14.18 11.49
N PRO A 28 -18.97 -14.17 12.61
CA PRO A 28 -18.85 -12.99 13.45
C PRO A 28 -18.30 -11.81 12.64
N ASP A 29 -19.01 -10.68 12.71
CA ASP A 29 -18.65 -9.43 12.05
C ASP A 29 -17.41 -8.81 12.73
N VAL A 30 -16.23 -9.14 12.21
CA VAL A 30 -14.94 -8.64 12.72
C VAL A 30 -14.70 -7.16 12.39
N THR A 31 -15.59 -6.52 11.64
CA THR A 31 -15.46 -5.11 11.21
C THR A 31 -15.59 -4.13 12.39
N LYS A 32 -16.10 -4.57 13.54
CA LYS A 32 -16.24 -3.76 14.76
C LYS A 32 -15.05 -3.79 15.73
N LEU A 33 -14.04 -4.65 15.51
CA LEU A 33 -12.91 -4.80 16.44
C LEU A 33 -11.70 -3.90 16.11
N ILE A 34 -11.77 -3.16 15.00
CA ILE A 34 -10.75 -2.20 14.61
C ILE A 34 -11.34 -0.81 14.87
N SER A 35 -11.30 -0.35 16.12
CA SER A 35 -11.24 1.09 16.33
C SER A 35 -9.84 1.50 15.90
N PRO A 36 -9.66 2.24 14.78
CA PRO A 36 -8.36 2.79 14.50
C PRO A 36 -8.14 3.83 15.59
N THR A 37 -7.28 3.51 16.55
CA THR A 37 -6.55 4.56 17.27
C THR A 37 -5.91 5.38 16.16
N HIS A 38 -6.51 6.52 15.85
CA HIS A 38 -5.89 7.51 15.00
C HIS A 38 -4.60 7.87 15.72
N ILE A 39 -3.48 7.28 15.30
CA ILE A 39 -2.17 7.86 15.51
C ILE A 39 -2.29 9.19 14.77
N THR A 40 -2.56 10.26 15.50
CA THR A 40 -2.48 11.62 14.97
C THR A 40 -1.06 11.72 14.42
N ALA A 41 -0.93 11.77 13.09
CA ALA A 41 0.36 11.98 12.44
C ALA A 41 0.92 13.28 13.00
N THR A 42 1.82 13.17 13.98
CA THR A 42 2.56 14.27 14.54
C THR A 42 3.21 14.98 13.37
N ASP A 43 2.96 16.28 13.24
CA ASP A 43 3.45 17.22 12.22
C ASP A 43 4.77 16.78 11.55
N MET A 44 4.67 15.87 10.57
CA MET A 44 5.81 15.42 9.79
C MET A 44 6.08 16.51 8.75
N LYS A 45 6.75 17.57 9.19
CA LYS A 45 7.18 18.65 8.32
C LYS A 45 8.42 18.21 7.55
N PRO A 46 8.47 18.40 6.22
CA PRO A 46 9.66 18.09 5.45
C PRO A 46 10.89 18.89 5.95
N PRO A 47 12.12 18.39 5.72
CA PRO A 47 13.34 18.94 6.32
C PRO A 47 13.60 20.43 6.03
N ALA A 48 13.11 20.94 4.90
CA ALA A 48 13.18 22.35 4.54
C ALA A 48 12.05 22.73 3.57
N ASP A 49 11.41 23.86 3.81
CA ASP A 49 10.45 24.46 2.89
C ASP A 49 11.22 25.32 1.88
N MET A 50 11.65 24.70 0.78
CA MET A 50 12.37 25.37 -0.31
C MET A 50 11.42 25.60 -1.49
N PRO A 51 11.36 26.82 -2.06
CA PRO A 51 10.47 27.11 -3.18
C PRO A 51 10.81 26.23 -4.38
N GLY A 52 9.80 25.58 -4.95
CA GLY A 52 9.95 24.68 -6.10
C GLY A 52 10.44 23.26 -5.76
N VAL A 53 10.65 22.93 -4.47
CA VAL A 53 11.01 21.57 -4.04
C VAL A 53 9.78 20.87 -3.47
N CYS A 54 9.37 19.78 -4.12
CA CYS A 54 8.32 18.92 -3.60
C CYS A 54 8.93 17.73 -2.87
N TRP A 55 8.39 17.43 -1.68
CA TRP A 55 8.86 16.33 -0.85
C TRP A 55 7.93 15.12 -0.93
N GLY A 56 8.53 13.94 -0.97
CA GLY A 56 7.89 12.65 -0.71
C GLY A 56 8.46 12.05 0.58
N HIS A 57 7.67 11.16 1.19
CA HIS A 57 8.03 10.48 2.43
C HIS A 57 7.84 8.97 2.26
N VAL A 58 8.83 8.19 2.71
CA VAL A 58 8.70 6.74 2.89
C VAL A 58 8.72 6.47 4.38
N PRO A 59 7.74 5.76 4.96
CA PRO A 59 7.75 5.42 6.37
C PRO A 59 8.95 4.54 6.71
N GLY A 60 9.34 4.54 7.98
CA GLY A 60 10.34 3.61 8.50
C GLY A 60 9.89 2.16 8.33
N PRO A 61 10.81 1.19 8.46
CA PRO A 61 10.44 -0.22 8.36
C PRO A 61 9.41 -0.56 9.44
N GLN A 62 8.47 -1.44 9.08
CA GLN A 62 7.45 -1.89 10.01
C GLN A 62 7.98 -3.04 10.86
N ILE A 63 8.02 -2.83 12.17
CA ILE A 63 8.38 -3.83 13.17
C ILE A 63 7.12 -4.33 13.88
N THR A 64 6.97 -5.65 13.98
CA THR A 64 5.88 -6.25 14.76
C THR A 64 6.44 -6.72 16.10
N GLN A 65 5.85 -6.22 17.18
CA GLN A 65 6.24 -6.59 18.54
C GLN A 65 5.03 -7.17 19.28
N ILE A 66 5.30 -8.13 20.18
CA ILE A 66 4.28 -8.63 21.10
C ILE A 66 4.23 -7.68 22.29
N VAL A 67 3.14 -6.93 22.40
CA VAL A 67 2.96 -5.90 23.44
C VAL A 67 1.91 -6.38 24.43
N THR A 68 2.19 -6.18 25.72
CA THR A 68 1.24 -6.42 26.81
C THR A 68 0.72 -5.07 27.30
N ASP A 69 -0.58 -4.84 27.12
CA ASP A 69 -1.26 -3.64 27.59
C ASP A 69 -2.13 -3.95 28.81
N ILE A 70 -2.24 -2.99 29.74
CA ILE A 70 -3.26 -3.02 30.79
C ILE A 70 -4.50 -2.29 30.26
N VAL A 71 -5.61 -3.01 30.10
CA VAL A 71 -6.88 -2.44 29.65
C VAL A 71 -7.92 -2.47 30.77
N VAL A 72 -8.83 -1.50 30.77
CA VAL A 72 -9.99 -1.49 31.66
C VAL A 72 -10.94 -2.61 31.22
N ALA A 73 -11.11 -3.63 32.04
CA ALA A 73 -12.05 -4.72 31.82
C ALA A 73 -13.47 -4.33 32.27
N THR A 74 -13.56 -3.66 33.41
CA THR A 74 -14.80 -3.10 33.95
C THR A 74 -14.51 -1.66 34.38
N PRO A 75 -15.21 -0.64 33.86
CA PRO A 75 -14.99 0.75 34.27
C PRO A 75 -15.45 0.99 35.71
N ALA A 76 -14.91 2.02 36.34
CA ALA A 76 -15.36 2.47 37.66
C ALA A 76 -16.82 2.97 37.57
N GLN A 77 -17.57 2.79 38.65
CA GLN A 77 -18.91 3.34 38.80
C GLN A 77 -18.88 4.47 39.81
N THR A 78 -19.53 5.58 39.48
CA THR A 78 -19.59 6.78 40.31
C THR A 78 -21.04 7.19 40.49
N GLY A 79 -21.39 7.60 41.71
CA GLY A 79 -22.74 8.02 42.07
C GLY A 79 -23.05 9.45 41.59
N PRO A 80 -24.31 9.89 41.76
CA PRO A 80 -24.78 11.21 41.29
C PRO A 80 -24.02 12.39 41.89
N ASN A 81 -23.40 12.20 43.06
CA ASN A 81 -22.68 13.23 43.80
C ASN A 81 -21.16 13.13 43.63
N GLY A 82 -20.67 12.30 42.69
CA GLY A 82 -19.22 12.09 42.48
C GLY A 82 -18.57 11.09 43.44
N GLU A 83 -19.35 10.45 44.33
CA GLU A 83 -18.87 9.38 45.20
C GLU A 83 -18.56 8.09 44.40
N GLU A 84 -17.42 7.46 44.65
CA GLU A 84 -17.05 6.19 43.99
C GLU A 84 -17.90 5.03 44.55
N LEU A 85 -18.72 4.43 43.69
CA LEU A 85 -19.55 3.26 44.04
C LEU A 85 -18.79 1.95 43.88
N SER A 86 -17.92 1.86 42.87
CA SER A 86 -17.02 0.72 42.68
C SER A 86 -15.80 1.08 41.83
N PRO A 87 -14.61 0.55 42.13
CA PRO A 87 -13.40 0.85 41.35
C PRO A 87 -13.42 0.18 39.97
N ALA A 88 -12.55 0.66 39.07
CA ALA A 88 -12.30 0.01 37.79
C ALA A 88 -11.53 -1.32 37.99
N ILE A 89 -11.87 -2.33 37.20
CA ILE A 89 -11.15 -3.61 37.13
C ILE A 89 -10.30 -3.61 35.86
N TYR A 90 -9.02 -3.91 36.00
CA TYR A 90 -8.06 -3.97 34.89
C TYR A 90 -7.70 -5.40 34.54
N ARG A 91 -7.29 -5.62 33.28
CA ARG A 91 -6.76 -6.91 32.81
C ARG A 91 -5.64 -6.68 31.80
N GLU A 92 -4.64 -7.54 31.84
CA GLU A 92 -3.56 -7.57 30.85
C GLU A 92 -4.03 -8.23 29.55
N VAL A 93 -3.70 -7.62 28.43
CA VAL A 93 -3.95 -8.15 27.07
C VAL A 93 -2.64 -8.14 26.31
N THR A 94 -2.16 -9.34 25.96
CA THR A 94 -0.99 -9.53 25.10
C THR A 94 -1.44 -9.67 23.65
N ARG A 95 -0.94 -8.80 22.76
CA ARG A 95 -1.25 -8.86 21.33
C ARG A 95 -0.06 -8.42 20.46
N PRO A 96 0.06 -8.95 19.23
CA PRO A 96 0.97 -8.37 18.25
C PRO A 96 0.52 -6.95 17.90
N GLN A 97 1.47 -6.02 17.84
CA GLN A 97 1.28 -4.65 17.38
C GLN A 97 2.40 -4.29 16.41
N THR A 98 2.04 -3.61 15.33
CA THR A 98 2.97 -3.16 14.30
C THR A 98 3.26 -1.67 14.47
N PHE A 99 4.54 -1.33 14.47
CA PHE A 99 5.04 0.03 14.61
C PHE A 99 5.95 0.36 13.42
N ASN A 100 6.02 1.64 13.04
CA ASN A 100 7.10 2.10 12.17
C ASN A 100 8.32 2.42 13.02
N GLU A 101 9.48 1.92 12.63
CA GLU A 101 10.74 2.25 13.29
C GLU A 101 11.27 3.60 12.78
N GLY A 102 11.28 4.60 13.66
CA GLY A 102 11.75 5.96 13.35
C GLY A 102 10.82 6.76 12.43
N ASP A 103 11.30 7.93 12.02
CA ASP A 103 10.52 8.90 11.24
C ASP A 103 10.52 8.62 9.73
N GLY A 104 11.09 7.50 9.28
CA GLY A 104 11.22 7.18 7.86
C GLY A 104 12.24 8.07 7.14
N ARG A 105 12.04 8.24 5.83
CA ARG A 105 12.96 8.97 4.95
C ARG A 105 12.22 9.93 4.02
N TRP A 106 12.67 11.17 4.03
CA TRP A 106 12.28 12.20 3.06
C TRP A 106 13.12 12.11 1.78
N PHE A 107 12.49 12.39 0.65
CA PHE A 107 13.16 12.48 -0.66
C PHE A 107 12.49 13.55 -1.54
N THR A 108 13.23 14.09 -2.51
CA THR A 108 12.65 15.03 -3.47
C THR A 108 11.86 14.26 -4.54
N ARG A 109 10.65 14.75 -4.83
CA ARG A 109 9.73 14.16 -5.82
C ARG A 109 9.45 15.13 -6.94
N ALA A 110 8.95 14.59 -8.06
CA ALA A 110 8.30 15.42 -9.07
C ALA A 110 7.10 16.15 -8.44
N CYS A 111 6.96 17.44 -8.73
CA CYS A 111 5.87 18.25 -8.21
C CYS A 111 4.55 17.93 -8.92
N ASP A 112 3.43 18.07 -8.20
CA ASP A 112 2.10 17.79 -8.77
C ASP A 112 1.76 18.72 -9.94
N ALA A 113 2.30 19.95 -9.92
CA ALA A 113 2.16 20.92 -11.00
C ALA A 113 2.80 20.43 -12.32
N ASP A 114 3.84 19.59 -12.25
CA ASP A 114 4.55 19.05 -13.41
C ASP A 114 3.96 17.71 -13.87
N MET A 115 3.08 17.08 -13.08
CA MET A 115 2.43 15.80 -13.36
C MET A 115 1.27 15.93 -14.36
N THR A 116 1.51 16.59 -15.49
CA THR A 116 0.53 16.71 -16.58
C THR A 116 0.32 15.37 -17.30
N PRO A 117 -0.81 15.17 -18.01
CA PRO A 117 -1.02 13.96 -18.80
C PRO A 117 0.11 13.67 -19.79
N GLU A 118 0.66 14.69 -20.45
CA GLU A 118 1.76 14.56 -21.39
C GLU A 118 3.06 14.11 -20.70
N PHE A 119 3.32 14.63 -19.50
CA PHE A 119 4.44 14.21 -18.67
C PHE A 119 4.29 12.73 -18.28
N VAL A 120 3.10 12.34 -17.83
CA VAL A 120 2.79 10.94 -17.45
C VAL A 120 2.86 10.01 -18.66
N MET A 121 2.43 10.41 -19.85
CA MET A 121 2.62 9.63 -21.07
C MET A 121 4.10 9.42 -21.39
N THR A 122 4.93 10.44 -21.15
CA THR A 122 6.38 10.35 -21.34
C THR A 122 7.01 9.40 -20.32
N LEU A 123 6.59 9.47 -19.05
CA LEU A 123 6.96 8.52 -18.01
C LEU A 123 6.58 7.08 -18.40
N GLN A 124 5.34 6.85 -18.81
CA GLN A 124 4.84 5.54 -19.25
C GLN A 124 5.66 5.00 -20.42
N ARG A 125 6.00 5.83 -21.42
CA ARG A 125 6.91 5.46 -22.51
C ARG A 125 8.30 5.09 -22.01
N ALA A 126 8.88 5.89 -21.12
CA ALA A 126 10.23 5.65 -20.58
C ALA A 126 10.31 4.35 -19.76
N LEU A 127 9.27 4.04 -19.00
CA LEU A 127 9.13 2.79 -18.25
C LEU A 127 8.85 1.59 -19.17
N SER A 128 8.09 1.79 -20.26
CA SER A 128 7.83 0.76 -21.27
C SER A 128 9.10 0.36 -22.02
N ALA A 129 9.90 1.35 -22.42
CA ALA A 129 11.18 1.13 -23.10
C ALA A 129 12.17 0.29 -22.27
N ARG A 130 12.02 0.32 -20.94
CA ARG A 130 12.80 -0.48 -19.98
C ARG A 130 12.16 -1.84 -19.66
N GLY A 131 11.01 -2.16 -20.25
CA GLY A 131 10.28 -3.42 -20.03
C GLY A 131 9.53 -3.53 -18.70
N ILE A 132 9.42 -2.42 -17.94
CA ILE A 132 8.79 -2.38 -16.62
C ILE A 132 7.29 -2.13 -16.75
N TYR A 133 6.89 -1.21 -17.64
CA TYR A 133 5.49 -0.91 -17.91
C TYR A 133 4.97 -1.64 -19.16
N ARG A 134 3.78 -2.23 -19.05
CA ARG A 134 3.08 -2.95 -20.15
C ARG A 134 1.64 -2.49 -20.34
N GLY A 135 1.26 -1.37 -19.73
CA GLY A 135 -0.08 -0.80 -19.84
C GLY A 135 -0.23 0.15 -21.02
N ASP A 136 -1.41 0.75 -21.15
CA ASP A 136 -1.68 1.75 -22.17
C ASP A 136 -1.02 3.08 -21.82
N ILE A 137 -0.41 3.73 -22.81
CA ILE A 137 0.16 5.08 -22.63
C ILE A 137 -1.00 6.09 -22.72
N ASN A 138 -1.65 6.34 -21.59
CA ASN A 138 -2.87 7.16 -21.50
C ASN A 138 -2.68 8.46 -20.67
N GLY A 139 -1.49 8.69 -20.11
CA GLY A 139 -1.21 9.88 -19.30
C GLY A 139 -1.86 9.88 -17.93
N VAL A 140 -2.38 8.73 -17.47
CA VAL A 140 -3.01 8.60 -16.16
C VAL A 140 -2.07 7.88 -15.20
N MET A 141 -1.85 8.47 -14.03
CA MET A 141 -1.10 7.84 -12.94
C MET A 141 -1.94 6.77 -12.24
N ASP A 142 -2.29 5.71 -12.98
CA ASP A 142 -3.10 4.59 -12.49
C ASP A 142 -2.27 3.57 -11.69
N GLN A 143 -2.93 2.55 -11.12
CA GLN A 143 -2.25 1.52 -10.32
C GLN A 143 -1.15 0.78 -11.10
N ARG A 144 -1.29 0.62 -12.42
CA ARG A 144 -0.25 0.01 -13.26
C ARG A 144 0.97 0.92 -13.37
N THR A 145 0.75 2.22 -13.55
CA THR A 145 1.81 3.22 -13.66
C THR A 145 2.52 3.40 -12.31
N LEU A 146 1.77 3.51 -11.22
CA LEU A 146 2.29 3.57 -9.84
C LEU A 146 3.15 2.35 -9.50
N ARG A 147 2.70 1.14 -9.85
CA ARG A 147 3.50 -0.07 -9.67
C ARG A 147 4.78 -0.04 -10.50
N ALA A 148 4.73 0.41 -11.75
CA ALA A 148 5.93 0.49 -12.58
C ALA A 148 6.94 1.53 -12.07
N VAL A 149 6.46 2.65 -11.50
CA VAL A 149 7.32 3.63 -10.80
C VAL A 149 7.97 2.97 -9.58
N HIS A 150 7.18 2.29 -8.75
CA HIS A 150 7.69 1.55 -7.58
C HIS A 150 8.74 0.51 -7.97
N GLU A 151 8.48 -0.32 -8.98
CA GLU A 151 9.41 -1.32 -9.50
C GLU A 151 10.71 -0.70 -10.04
N TYR A 152 10.62 0.46 -10.70
CA TYR A 152 11.81 1.18 -11.19
C TYR A 152 12.68 1.73 -10.05
N GLN A 153 12.05 2.22 -8.98
CA GLN A 153 12.73 2.88 -7.85
C GLN A 153 13.24 1.89 -6.79
N THR A 154 12.62 0.72 -6.65
CA THR A 154 12.98 -0.28 -5.64
C THR A 154 14.47 -0.68 -5.71
N PRO A 155 15.07 -1.00 -6.88
CA PRO A 155 16.50 -1.33 -6.98
C PRO A 155 17.43 -0.17 -6.62
N GLN A 156 16.93 1.07 -6.63
CA GLN A 156 17.67 2.28 -6.25
C GLN A 156 17.56 2.55 -4.74
N GLY A 157 16.97 1.61 -3.99
CA GLY A 157 16.79 1.69 -2.55
C GLY A 157 15.64 2.62 -2.13
N LEU A 158 14.66 2.87 -2.99
CA LEU A 158 13.48 3.69 -2.69
C LEU A 158 12.19 2.89 -2.86
N ASP A 159 11.61 2.47 -1.74
CA ASP A 159 10.32 1.77 -1.64
C ASP A 159 9.16 2.78 -1.67
N SER A 160 8.87 3.33 -2.85
CA SER A 160 7.79 4.30 -3.04
C SER A 160 7.22 4.26 -4.46
N ALA A 161 5.91 4.47 -4.59
CA ALA A 161 5.22 4.67 -5.86
C ALA A 161 5.17 6.16 -6.29
N ILE A 162 5.64 7.07 -5.44
CA ILE A 162 5.79 8.48 -5.77
C ILE A 162 7.06 8.64 -6.62
N LEU A 163 6.95 9.29 -7.78
CA LEU A 163 8.08 9.52 -8.67
C LEU A 163 9.09 10.47 -8.03
N SER A 164 10.28 9.97 -7.69
CA SER A 164 11.38 10.77 -7.19
C SER A 164 11.94 11.67 -8.30
N GLN A 165 12.46 12.83 -7.91
CA GLN A 165 13.12 13.73 -8.85
C GLN A 165 14.35 13.06 -9.50
N SER A 166 15.10 12.27 -8.72
CA SER A 166 16.23 11.50 -9.23
C SER A 166 15.81 10.44 -10.26
N ALA A 167 14.70 9.73 -10.03
CA ALA A 167 14.17 8.79 -11.00
C ALA A 167 13.69 9.51 -12.26
N ALA A 168 13.00 10.64 -12.12
CA ALA A 168 12.56 11.46 -13.25
C ALA A 168 13.74 11.95 -14.10
N GLN A 169 14.84 12.38 -13.48
CA GLN A 169 16.08 12.75 -14.17
C GLN A 169 16.72 11.56 -14.91
N GLN A 170 16.86 10.39 -14.26
CA GLN A 170 17.41 9.19 -14.89
C GLN A 170 16.54 8.65 -16.04
N LEU A 171 15.23 8.88 -15.97
CA LEU A 171 14.29 8.54 -17.04
C LEU A 171 14.31 9.57 -18.19
N GLY A 172 15.02 10.69 -18.02
CA GLY A 172 15.11 11.77 -19.01
C GLY A 172 13.86 12.66 -19.06
N LEU A 173 13.06 12.69 -17.99
CA LEU A 173 11.82 13.45 -17.90
C LEU A 173 12.06 14.90 -17.43
N ILE A 174 13.13 15.12 -16.67
CA ILE A 174 13.50 16.42 -16.11
C ILE A 174 14.96 16.69 -16.49
N ALA A 175 15.26 17.92 -16.90
CA ALA A 175 16.61 18.34 -17.22
C ALA A 175 17.50 18.35 -15.96
N VAL A 176 18.73 17.88 -16.10
CA VAL A 176 19.78 18.05 -15.11
C VAL A 176 20.63 19.23 -15.56
N GLU A 177 20.69 20.30 -14.78
CA GLU A 177 21.64 21.38 -15.03
C GLU A 177 23.05 20.82 -14.80
N LEU A 178 23.86 20.79 -15.86
CA LEU A 178 25.26 20.38 -15.75
C LEU A 178 26.07 21.61 -15.35
N GLU A 179 26.69 21.56 -14.18
CA GLU A 179 27.57 22.62 -13.72
C GLU A 179 28.71 22.82 -14.74
N LYS A 180 28.70 23.97 -15.42
CA LYS A 180 29.71 24.32 -16.42
C LYS A 180 31.06 24.46 -15.69
N PRO A 181 32.12 23.71 -16.08
CA PRO A 181 33.41 23.85 -15.42
C PRO A 181 33.89 25.30 -15.54
N ALA A 182 34.31 25.86 -14.40
CA ALA A 182 34.91 27.18 -14.33
C ALA A 182 36.07 27.24 -15.34
N THR A 183 35.96 28.14 -16.32
CA THR A 183 37.10 28.51 -17.15
C THR A 183 38.08 29.23 -16.23
N ASP A 184 39.19 28.56 -15.95
CA ASP A 184 40.38 29.15 -15.33
C ASP A 184 41.03 30.06 -16.37
N ASP A 185 40.60 31.33 -16.38
CA ASP A 185 41.16 32.37 -17.25
C ASP A 185 42.48 32.85 -16.60
N GLY A 186 43.57 32.16 -16.92
CA GLY A 186 44.94 32.53 -16.57
C GLY A 186 45.48 33.73 -17.33
#